data_AF-A0A818QUZ5-F1
#
_entry.id   AF-A0A818QUZ5-F1
#
_cell.length_a   1.000
_cell.length_b   1.000
_cell.length_c   1.000
_cell.angle_alpha   90.00
_cell.angle_beta   90.00
_cell.angle_gamma   90.00
#
_symmetry.space_group_name_H-M   'P 1'
#
loop_
_entity.id
_entity.type
_entity.pdbx_description
1 polymer ?
#
loop_
_entity_poly.entity_id
_entity_poly.type
_entity_poly.pdbx_seq_one_letter_code
_entity_poly.pdbx_strand_id
1 'polypeptide(L)'
;MNQTSTKTNPTSTSSSSAYDDISSNQDEDITVIPPPKMKMQVATTITFRYCHTCGYQNLFKQFSELVRTHYPNMAVIGENYPPPSLRAFLARILSMLKMGLLVCLLFGQNPFSLLSIPTPRIFHWALNNKMYACLMIFFLSNSLESYLVSTGAFEIIVDDVPLWSKLETGRLPSSNEFIQMLQPFNPNRDGSDQIRFNS
;
A
#
# COMPACT_ATOMS: atom_id res chain seq x y z
N MET A 1 -48.23 6.43 -11.97
CA MET A 1 -48.22 5.97 -13.37
C MET A 1 -47.03 5.05 -13.56
N ASN A 2 -47.25 3.73 -13.61
CA ASN A 2 -46.27 2.74 -14.06
C ASN A 2 -46.92 2.05 -15.27
N GLN A 3 -46.33 2.22 -16.45
CA GLN A 3 -46.55 1.45 -17.70
C GLN A 3 -45.45 1.91 -18.70
N THR A 4 -44.81 1.13 -19.57
CA THR A 4 -44.85 -0.30 -19.94
C THR A 4 -43.82 -0.51 -21.07
N SER A 5 -43.06 -1.62 -21.01
CA SER A 5 -42.48 -2.42 -22.13
C SER A 5 -41.45 -1.79 -23.09
N THR A 6 -40.48 -2.53 -23.64
CA THR A 6 -40.60 -3.72 -24.51
C THR A 6 -39.30 -4.56 -24.52
N LYS A 7 -39.37 -5.87 -24.21
CA LYS A 7 -39.34 -7.06 -25.13
C LYS A 7 -38.05 -7.19 -25.97
N THR A 8 -37.11 -8.11 -25.71
CA THR A 8 -37.09 -9.58 -25.98
C THR A 8 -37.74 -10.03 -27.29
N ASN A 9 -36.95 -10.55 -28.24
CA ASN A 9 -37.07 -11.95 -28.69
C ASN A 9 -35.90 -12.39 -29.63
N PRO A 10 -35.64 -13.71 -29.75
CA PRO A 10 -34.55 -14.33 -30.47
C PRO A 10 -34.98 -14.77 -31.88
N THR A 11 -34.02 -15.19 -32.69
CA THR A 11 -34.29 -15.96 -33.93
C THR A 11 -33.35 -17.15 -34.00
N SER A 12 -33.96 -18.32 -33.93
CA SER A 12 -33.39 -19.62 -34.26
C SER A 12 -33.72 -20.00 -35.71
N THR A 13 -33.11 -21.12 -36.15
CA THR A 13 -33.57 -22.03 -37.22
C THR A 13 -33.09 -21.63 -38.64
N SER A 14 -32.35 -22.47 -39.37
CA SER A 14 -32.88 -23.70 -39.98
C SER A 14 -31.82 -24.51 -40.74
N SER A 15 -32.07 -25.83 -40.79
CA SER A 15 -31.78 -26.82 -41.85
C SER A 15 -30.33 -27.09 -42.29
N SER A 16 -29.72 -28.25 -42.02
CA SER A 16 -29.95 -29.61 -42.59
C SER A 16 -29.65 -29.75 -44.09
N SER A 17 -28.57 -30.44 -44.46
CA SER A 17 -28.57 -31.73 -45.22
C SER A 17 -27.32 -31.92 -46.10
N ALA A 18 -26.82 -33.17 -46.05
CA ALA A 18 -26.24 -33.98 -47.14
C ALA A 18 -24.78 -33.75 -47.64
N TYR A 19 -23.99 -34.85 -47.55
CA TYR A 19 -23.18 -35.53 -48.59
C TYR A 19 -22.46 -34.65 -49.65
N ASP A 20 -21.21 -34.84 -50.08
CA ASP A 20 -20.34 -36.02 -50.16
C ASP A 20 -18.92 -35.55 -50.61
N ASP A 21 -17.99 -36.49 -50.52
CA ASP A 21 -16.80 -36.66 -51.39
C ASP A 21 -15.43 -36.05 -51.10
N ILE A 22 -14.47 -36.92 -51.42
CA ILE A 22 -13.06 -37.04 -51.05
C ILE A 22 -12.15 -36.60 -52.20
N SER A 23 -10.96 -36.08 -51.84
CA SER A 23 -9.74 -35.90 -52.66
C SER A 23 -9.82 -34.80 -53.74
N SER A 24 -8.83 -33.93 -53.94
CA SER A 24 -7.38 -34.20 -54.00
C SER A 24 -6.60 -32.88 -53.93
N ASN A 25 -5.38 -32.97 -53.39
CA ASN A 25 -4.33 -31.95 -53.22
C ASN A 25 -4.15 -30.91 -54.34
N GLN A 26 -3.89 -29.65 -53.94
CA GLN A 26 -2.78 -28.81 -54.43
C GLN A 26 -2.57 -27.56 -53.54
N ASP A 27 -1.48 -27.59 -52.77
CA ASP A 27 -0.56 -26.53 -52.35
C ASP A 27 -1.02 -25.06 -52.34
N GLU A 28 -1.35 -24.54 -51.14
CA GLU A 28 -0.88 -23.23 -50.70
C GLU A 28 -0.28 -23.35 -49.29
N ASP A 29 1.03 -23.12 -49.20
CA ASP A 29 1.84 -23.06 -47.99
C ASP A 29 1.39 -21.87 -47.12
N ILE A 30 0.40 -22.10 -46.28
CA ILE A 30 0.14 -21.22 -45.14
C ILE A 30 1.18 -21.59 -44.08
N THR A 31 2.31 -20.90 -44.12
CA THR A 31 3.22 -20.82 -42.98
C THR A 31 2.42 -20.38 -41.76
N VAL A 32 2.03 -21.35 -40.94
CA VAL A 32 1.46 -21.10 -39.61
C VAL A 32 2.57 -20.45 -38.81
N ILE A 33 2.62 -19.12 -38.82
CA ILE A 33 3.50 -18.35 -37.95
C ILE A 33 3.09 -18.75 -36.53
N PRO A 34 3.95 -19.47 -35.78
CA PRO A 34 3.62 -19.80 -34.41
C PRO A 34 3.38 -18.49 -33.67
N PRO A 35 2.37 -18.42 -32.78
CA PRO A 35 2.08 -17.20 -32.05
C PRO A 35 3.39 -16.71 -31.43
N PRO A 36 3.70 -15.40 -31.56
CA PRO A 36 4.91 -14.86 -30.96
C PRO A 36 4.91 -15.28 -29.50
N LYS A 37 5.93 -16.02 -29.09
CA LYS A 37 6.15 -16.34 -27.68
C LYS A 37 6.32 -14.99 -26.99
N MET A 38 5.22 -14.43 -26.50
CA MET A 38 5.25 -13.27 -25.63
C MET A 38 6.02 -13.75 -24.42
N LYS A 39 7.31 -13.41 -24.38
CA LYS A 39 8.09 -13.50 -23.16
C LYS A 39 7.31 -12.66 -22.17
N MET A 40 6.60 -13.31 -21.27
CA MET A 40 6.05 -12.68 -20.08
C MET A 40 7.25 -12.13 -19.32
N GLN A 41 7.71 -10.94 -19.69
CA GLN A 41 8.71 -10.21 -18.94
C GLN A 41 8.00 -9.83 -17.65
N VAL A 42 8.21 -10.66 -16.63
CA VAL A 42 7.81 -10.33 -15.26
C VAL A 42 8.59 -9.06 -14.92
N ALA A 43 7.90 -7.93 -14.94
CA ALA A 43 8.51 -6.66 -14.59
C ALA A 43 8.75 -6.66 -13.07
N THR A 44 10.02 -6.67 -12.68
CA THR A 44 10.44 -6.46 -11.29
C THR A 44 9.77 -5.20 -10.75
N THR A 45 9.10 -5.33 -9.61
CA THR A 45 8.33 -4.25 -9.00
C THR A 45 8.99 -3.81 -7.71
N ILE A 46 9.27 -2.51 -7.62
CA ILE A 46 9.84 -1.87 -6.43
C ILE A 46 8.72 -1.10 -5.72
N THR A 47 8.45 -1.49 -4.48
CA THR A 47 7.44 -0.88 -3.63
C THR A 47 8.11 -0.13 -2.49
N PHE A 48 7.84 1.17 -2.41
CA PHE A 48 8.25 2.02 -1.30
C PHE A 48 7.12 2.15 -0.31
N ARG A 49 7.30 1.65 0.91
CA ARG A 49 6.33 1.85 2.01
C ARG A 49 6.83 2.95 2.92
N TYR A 50 6.11 4.07 2.98
CA TYR A 50 6.53 5.19 3.81
C TYR A 50 5.35 5.91 4.46
N CYS A 51 5.64 6.62 5.56
CA CYS A 51 4.63 7.44 6.21
C CYS A 51 4.34 8.71 5.39
N HIS A 52 3.14 8.80 4.80
CA HIS A 52 2.74 9.94 3.95
C HIS A 52 2.71 11.27 4.71
N THR A 53 2.33 11.24 5.99
CA THR A 53 2.20 12.42 6.86
C THR A 53 3.51 12.82 7.55
N CYS A 54 4.54 11.97 7.52
CA CYS A 54 5.82 12.20 8.19
C CYS A 54 6.84 12.97 7.31
N GLY A 55 6.45 13.42 6.12
CA GLY A 55 7.32 14.22 5.24
C GLY A 55 8.23 13.44 4.28
N TYR A 56 8.10 12.11 4.17
CA TYR A 56 8.93 11.31 3.26
C TYR A 56 8.54 11.36 1.78
N GLN A 57 7.51 12.12 1.42
CA GLN A 57 7.05 12.22 0.03
C GLN A 57 8.17 12.73 -0.91
N ASN A 58 8.98 13.69 -0.46
CA ASN A 58 10.09 14.21 -1.26
C ASN A 58 11.21 13.18 -1.44
N LEU A 59 11.48 12.40 -0.39
CA LEU A 59 12.47 11.34 -0.42
C LEU A 59 12.04 10.22 -1.38
N PHE A 60 10.77 9.81 -1.31
CA PHE A 60 10.19 8.86 -2.26
C PHE A 60 10.32 9.37 -3.71
N LYS A 61 9.99 10.65 -3.96
CA LYS A 61 10.14 11.25 -5.30
C LYS A 61 11.58 11.13 -5.81
N GLN A 62 12.55 11.51 -4.98
CA GLN A 62 13.97 11.44 -5.32
C GLN A 62 14.42 10.00 -5.68
N PHE A 63 14.10 9.02 -4.83
CA PHE A 63 14.44 7.63 -5.13
C PHE A 63 13.70 7.09 -6.36
N SER A 64 12.43 7.47 -6.53
CA SER A 64 11.64 7.05 -7.68
C SER A 64 12.18 7.60 -9.00
N GLU A 65 12.71 8.82 -9.01
CA GLU A 65 13.38 9.40 -10.16
C GLU A 65 14.68 8.66 -10.48
N LEU A 66 15.47 8.38 -9.44
CA LEU A 66 16.71 7.60 -9.56
C LEU A 66 16.46 6.21 -10.17
N VAL A 67 15.42 5.50 -9.71
CA VAL A 67 15.03 4.21 -10.31
C VAL A 67 14.62 4.38 -11.77
N ARG A 68 13.79 5.38 -12.09
CA ARG A 68 13.34 5.60 -13.48
C ARG A 68 14.51 5.91 -14.42
N THR A 69 15.53 6.62 -13.95
CA THR A 69 16.74 6.93 -14.73
C THR A 69 17.63 5.71 -14.94
N HIS A 70 17.85 4.87 -13.92
CA HIS A 70 18.78 3.73 -13.99
C HIS A 70 18.13 2.42 -14.45
N TYR A 71 16.84 2.23 -14.22
CA TYR A 71 16.09 1.00 -14.47
C TYR A 71 14.70 1.31 -15.08
N PRO A 72 14.63 1.69 -16.37
CA PRO A 72 13.38 2.11 -17.02
C PRO A 72 12.33 1.01 -17.13
N ASN A 73 12.73 -0.27 -17.01
CA ASN A 73 11.84 -1.43 -17.12
C ASN A 73 11.27 -1.90 -15.77
N MET A 74 11.60 -1.22 -14.66
CA MET A 74 11.09 -1.56 -13.33
C MET A 74 9.86 -0.71 -12.98
N ALA A 75 8.83 -1.35 -12.44
CA ALA A 75 7.65 -0.64 -11.94
C ALA A 75 7.95 -0.05 -10.54
N VAL A 76 7.61 1.21 -10.32
CA VAL A 76 7.78 1.89 -9.03
C VAL A 76 6.42 2.20 -8.41
N ILE A 77 6.16 1.65 -7.23
CA ILE A 77 4.92 1.82 -6.48
C ILE A 77 5.23 2.52 -5.15
N GLY A 78 4.41 3.50 -4.78
CA GLY A 78 4.46 4.15 -3.47
C GLY A 78 3.23 3.77 -2.66
N GLU A 79 3.43 3.16 -1.50
CA GLU A 79 2.37 2.75 -0.57
C GLU A 79 2.54 3.43 0.79
N ASN A 80 1.43 3.65 1.49
CA ASN A 80 1.50 4.15 2.86
C ASN A 80 1.90 3.03 3.81
N TYR A 81 2.90 3.29 4.65
CA TYR A 81 3.34 2.33 5.66
C TYR A 81 2.21 2.04 6.67
N PRO A 82 1.81 0.78 6.87
CA PRO A 82 0.80 0.44 7.86
C PRO A 82 1.36 0.71 9.27
N PRO A 83 0.62 1.38 10.17
CA PRO A 83 1.10 1.57 11.54
C PRO A 83 1.29 0.18 12.19
N PRO A 84 2.44 -0.08 12.83
CA PRO A 84 2.74 -1.38 13.41
C PRO A 84 1.67 -1.74 14.45
N SER A 85 1.27 -3.01 14.48
CA SER A 85 0.10 -3.50 15.19
C SER A 85 0.01 -3.03 16.65
N LEU A 86 1.13 -3.00 17.37
CA LEU A 86 1.19 -2.51 18.75
C LEU A 86 0.91 -0.99 18.86
N ARG A 87 1.52 -0.16 18.01
CA ARG A 87 1.32 1.30 18.05
C ARG A 87 -0.09 1.66 17.60
N ALA A 88 -0.62 0.97 16.59
CA ALA A 88 -2.01 1.10 16.16
C ALA A 88 -2.99 0.72 17.28
N PHE A 89 -2.69 -0.34 18.03
CA PHE A 89 -3.49 -0.75 19.19
C PHE A 89 -3.47 0.30 20.31
N LEU A 90 -2.29 0.83 20.66
CA LEU A 90 -2.16 1.89 21.65
C LEU A 90 -2.90 3.17 21.22
N ALA A 91 -2.79 3.56 19.95
CA ALA A 91 -3.54 4.70 19.41
C ALA A 91 -5.05 4.51 19.55
N ARG A 92 -5.57 3.31 19.26
CA ARG A 92 -7.00 2.98 19.44
C ARG A 92 -7.44 3.07 20.91
N ILE A 93 -6.67 2.49 21.83
CA ILE A 93 -6.95 2.59 23.27
C ILE A 93 -6.97 4.05 23.72
N LEU A 94 -5.98 4.82 23.30
CA LEU A 94 -5.89 6.24 23.64
C LEU A 94 -7.09 7.02 23.10
N SER A 95 -7.55 6.70 21.88
CA SER A 95 -8.73 7.30 21.28
C SER A 95 -10.00 6.99 22.10
N MET A 96 -10.20 5.73 22.51
CA MET A 96 -11.32 5.33 23.37
C MET A 96 -11.26 5.99 24.75
N LEU A 97 -10.07 6.00 25.38
CA LEU A 97 -9.86 6.60 26.70
C LEU A 97 -10.12 8.11 26.68
N LYS A 98 -9.62 8.82 25.65
CA LYS A 98 -9.88 10.24 25.42
C LYS A 98 -11.38 10.52 25.38
N MET A 99 -12.13 9.75 24.61
CA MET A 99 -13.57 9.93 24.48
C MET A 99 -14.29 9.69 25.82
N GLY A 100 -13.93 8.63 26.54
CA GLY A 100 -14.48 8.38 27.89
C GLY A 100 -14.19 9.53 28.86
N LEU A 101 -12.94 10.03 28.87
CA LEU A 101 -12.53 11.11 29.77
C LEU A 101 -13.22 12.44 29.43
N LEU A 102 -13.38 12.75 28.13
CA LEU A 102 -14.13 13.91 27.66
C LEU A 102 -15.58 13.87 28.14
N VAL A 103 -16.25 12.72 27.98
CA VAL A 103 -17.63 12.50 28.43
C VAL A 103 -17.73 12.68 29.95
N CYS A 104 -16.88 12.00 30.73
CA CYS A 104 -16.87 12.15 32.19
C CYS A 104 -16.70 13.61 32.63
N LEU A 105 -15.79 14.36 31.99
CA LEU A 105 -15.51 15.75 32.31
C LEU A 105 -16.69 16.67 32.00
N LEU A 106 -17.37 16.45 30.87
CA LEU A 106 -18.57 17.20 30.48
C LEU A 106 -19.72 17.00 31.48
N PHE A 107 -19.94 15.75 31.91
CA PHE A 107 -20.93 15.44 32.95
C PHE A 107 -20.46 15.85 34.37
N GLY A 108 -19.22 16.31 34.53
CA GLY A 108 -18.64 16.66 35.82
C GLY A 108 -18.49 15.47 36.77
N GLN A 109 -18.53 14.25 36.25
CA GLN A 109 -18.42 13.03 37.03
C GLN A 109 -16.95 12.71 37.25
N ASN A 110 -16.63 12.23 38.45
CA ASN A 110 -15.27 11.88 38.83
C ASN A 110 -15.03 10.37 38.66
N PRO A 111 -14.33 9.93 37.59
CA PRO A 111 -14.09 8.51 37.34
C PRO A 111 -13.23 7.85 38.43
N PHE A 112 -12.39 8.63 39.13
CA PHE A 112 -11.55 8.11 40.22
C PHE A 112 -12.36 7.72 41.46
N SER A 113 -13.52 8.35 41.66
CA SER A 113 -14.44 7.98 42.73
C SER A 113 -15.01 6.57 42.54
N LEU A 114 -15.16 6.11 41.29
CA LEU A 114 -15.63 4.75 40.98
C LEU A 114 -14.54 3.71 41.26
N LEU A 115 -13.27 4.08 41.08
CA LEU A 115 -12.12 3.21 41.30
C LEU A 115 -11.64 3.20 42.75
N SER A 116 -12.29 3.94 43.66
CA SER A 116 -11.87 4.15 45.06
C SER A 116 -10.43 4.68 45.21
N ILE A 117 -9.94 5.42 44.20
CA ILE A 117 -8.60 6.01 44.20
C ILE A 117 -8.73 7.50 44.57
N PRO A 118 -7.84 8.06 45.41
CA PRO A 118 -7.85 9.49 45.70
C PRO A 118 -7.73 10.31 44.41
N THR A 119 -8.58 11.33 44.29
CA THR A 119 -8.64 12.13 43.06
C THR A 119 -7.39 13.01 42.93
N PRO A 120 -6.65 12.93 41.82
CA PRO A 120 -5.45 13.73 41.64
C PRO A 120 -5.79 15.22 41.51
N ARG A 121 -4.90 16.09 42.01
CA ARG A 121 -5.07 17.55 42.01
C ARG A 121 -5.33 18.12 40.61
N ILE A 122 -4.71 17.54 39.58
CA ILE A 122 -4.89 17.94 38.18
C ILE A 122 -6.34 17.73 37.72
N PHE A 123 -6.98 16.66 38.20
CA PHE A 123 -8.34 16.33 37.82
C PHE A 123 -9.35 17.20 38.58
N HIS A 124 -9.08 17.53 39.85
CA HIS A 124 -9.83 18.56 40.57
C HIS A 124 -9.80 19.91 39.85
N TRP A 125 -8.62 20.34 39.38
CA TRP A 125 -8.51 21.55 38.57
C TRP A 125 -9.31 21.45 37.25
N ALA A 126 -9.28 20.29 36.60
CA ALA A 126 -10.02 20.03 35.36
C ALA A 126 -11.55 20.14 35.57
N LEU A 127 -12.07 19.60 36.67
CA LEU A 127 -13.49 19.69 37.02
C LEU A 127 -13.94 21.14 37.31
N ASN A 128 -13.05 21.96 37.88
CA ASN A 128 -13.31 23.38 38.11
C ASN A 128 -13.29 24.20 36.81
N ASN A 129 -12.48 23.78 35.82
CA ASN A 129 -12.29 24.50 34.55
C ASN A 129 -12.62 23.61 33.34
N LYS A 130 -13.85 23.09 33.30
CA LYS A 130 -14.28 22.03 32.36
C LYS A 130 -13.99 22.35 30.90
N MET A 131 -14.30 23.58 30.46
CA MET A 131 -14.10 23.98 29.05
C MET A 131 -12.63 23.98 28.65
N TYR A 132 -11.76 24.56 29.47
CA TYR A 132 -10.32 24.61 29.21
C TYR A 132 -9.68 23.22 29.26
N ALA A 133 -10.05 22.42 30.27
CA ALA A 133 -9.54 21.07 30.41
C ALA A 133 -10.01 20.16 29.25
N CYS A 134 -11.27 20.26 28.83
CA CYS A 134 -11.81 19.54 27.67
C CYS A 134 -11.01 19.82 26.40
N LEU A 135 -10.75 21.11 26.10
CA LEU A 135 -9.94 21.51 24.96
C LEU A 135 -8.51 20.95 25.06
N MET A 136 -7.87 21.08 26.23
CA MET A 136 -6.50 20.58 26.43
C MET A 136 -6.42 19.06 26.23
N ILE A 137 -7.35 18.29 26.81
CA ILE A 137 -7.40 16.84 26.65
C ILE A 137 -7.60 16.47 25.17
N PHE A 138 -8.51 17.14 24.47
CA PHE A 138 -8.76 16.90 23.05
C PHE A 138 -7.50 17.15 22.22
N PHE A 139 -6.87 18.31 22.36
CA PHE A 139 -5.67 18.66 21.61
C PHE A 139 -4.47 17.78 21.94
N LEU A 140 -4.16 17.59 23.22
CA LEU A 140 -3.02 16.77 23.66
C LEU A 140 -3.20 15.32 23.23
N SER A 141 -4.40 14.76 23.37
CA SER A 141 -4.66 13.38 22.97
C SER A 141 -4.60 13.23 21.45
N ASN A 142 -5.14 14.16 20.66
CA ASN A 142 -5.03 14.12 19.19
C ASN A 142 -3.57 14.25 18.72
N SER A 143 -2.78 15.08 19.41
CA SER A 143 -1.35 15.23 19.13
C SER A 143 -0.60 13.94 19.45
N LEU A 144 -0.87 13.33 20.60
CA LEU A 144 -0.24 12.07 21.01
C LEU A 144 -0.68 10.88 20.14
N GLU A 145 -1.95 10.82 19.73
CA GLU A 145 -2.48 9.85 18.77
C GLU A 145 -1.73 9.97 17.43
N SER A 146 -1.55 11.20 16.94
CA SER A 146 -0.80 11.49 15.71
C SER A 146 0.68 11.07 15.85
N TYR A 147 1.27 11.27 17.02
CA TYR A 147 2.65 10.85 17.30
C TYR A 147 2.80 9.32 17.29
N LEU A 148 1.86 8.58 17.90
CA LEU A 148 1.90 7.12 17.94
C LEU A 148 1.72 6.49 16.54
N VAL A 149 0.91 7.11 15.69
CA VAL A 149 0.68 6.65 14.30
C VAL A 149 1.84 7.02 13.38
N SER A 150 2.50 8.15 13.62
CA SER A 150 3.61 8.66 12.79
C SER A 150 4.93 7.97 13.13
N THR A 151 5.10 6.73 12.67
CA THR A 151 6.28 5.91 13.01
C THR A 151 7.57 6.33 12.32
N GLY A 152 7.48 7.25 11.35
CA GLY A 152 8.64 7.68 10.60
C GLY A 152 9.26 6.57 9.74
N ALA A 153 8.52 5.51 9.44
CA ALA A 153 8.99 4.37 8.67
C ALA A 153 9.21 4.73 7.19
N PHE A 154 10.27 4.16 6.63
CA PHE A 154 10.58 4.17 5.22
C PHE A 154 11.20 2.82 4.87
N GLU A 155 10.50 2.05 4.06
CA GLU A 155 10.90 0.71 3.65
C GLU A 155 10.89 0.58 2.14
N ILE A 156 11.82 -0.21 1.64
CA ILE A 156 12.02 -0.49 0.23
C ILE A 156 11.87 -2.00 0.07
N ILE A 157 10.92 -2.41 -0.76
CA ILE A 157 10.57 -3.80 -1.03
C ILE A 157 10.74 -4.03 -2.52
N VAL A 158 11.36 -5.14 -2.91
CA VAL A 158 11.53 -5.54 -4.30
C VAL A 158 10.95 -6.94 -4.46
N ASP A 159 9.94 -7.10 -5.32
CA ASP A 159 9.24 -8.38 -5.55
C ASP A 159 8.82 -9.06 -4.22
N ASP A 160 8.18 -8.30 -3.33
CA ASP A 160 7.74 -8.70 -1.99
C ASP A 160 8.84 -9.06 -0.97
N VAL A 161 10.12 -8.89 -1.32
CA VAL A 161 11.26 -9.07 -0.41
C VAL A 161 11.70 -7.72 0.18
N PRO A 162 11.77 -7.55 1.51
CA PRO A 162 12.24 -6.31 2.13
C PRO A 162 13.74 -6.15 1.88
N LEU A 163 14.12 -5.13 1.13
CA LEU A 163 15.51 -4.81 0.79
C LEU A 163 16.14 -3.84 1.81
N TRP A 164 15.34 -2.88 2.29
CA TRP A 164 15.79 -1.91 3.28
C TRP A 164 14.63 -1.49 4.19
N SER A 165 14.90 -1.41 5.50
CA SER A 165 14.01 -0.75 6.45
C SER A 165 14.77 0.27 7.27
N LYS A 166 14.29 1.52 7.29
CA LYS A 166 14.84 2.55 8.18
C LYS A 166 14.67 2.18 9.65
N LEU A 167 13.62 1.44 10.01
CA LEU A 167 13.36 1.04 11.39
C LEU A 167 14.39 0.05 11.90
N GLU A 168 14.90 -0.80 11.02
CA GLU A 168 15.91 -1.82 11.34
C GLU A 168 17.33 -1.24 11.27
N THR A 169 17.61 -0.45 10.24
CA THR A 169 18.97 0.09 9.99
C THR A 169 19.25 1.39 10.74
N GLY A 170 18.21 2.08 11.23
CA GLY A 170 18.31 3.39 11.89
C GLY A 170 18.63 4.57 10.96
N ARG A 171 18.89 4.32 9.66
CA ARG A 171 19.27 5.34 8.68
C ARG A 171 18.61 5.11 7.33
N LEU A 172 18.66 6.13 6.48
CA LEU A 172 18.29 6.00 5.07
C LEU A 172 19.53 5.57 4.26
N PRO A 173 19.34 4.81 3.17
CA PRO A 173 20.44 4.47 2.28
C PRO A 173 20.85 5.71 1.49
N SER A 174 22.12 5.79 1.10
CA SER A 174 22.56 6.81 0.12
C SER A 174 22.04 6.44 -1.28
N SER A 175 21.94 7.40 -2.20
CA SER A 175 21.48 7.13 -3.58
C SER A 175 22.35 6.06 -4.27
N ASN A 176 23.67 6.10 -4.07
CA ASN A 176 24.59 5.12 -4.66
C ASN A 176 24.44 3.73 -4.03
N GLU A 177 24.30 3.65 -2.71
CA GLU A 177 24.06 2.40 -1.96
C GLU A 177 22.75 1.75 -2.43
N PHE A 178 21.71 2.54 -2.59
CA PHE A 178 20.42 2.07 -3.09
C PHE A 178 20.52 1.47 -4.50
N ILE A 179 21.22 2.12 -5.44
CA ILE A 179 21.42 1.56 -6.79
C ILE A 179 22.23 0.27 -6.76
N GLN A 180 23.27 0.19 -5.93
CA GLN A 180 24.05 -1.04 -5.78
C GLN A 180 23.20 -2.20 -5.25
N MET A 181 22.32 -1.92 -4.29
CA MET A 181 21.39 -2.93 -3.75
C MET A 181 20.35 -3.40 -4.79
N LEU A 182 20.00 -2.56 -5.77
CA LEU A 182 19.09 -2.91 -6.86
C LEU A 182 19.74 -3.68 -8.01
N GLN A 183 21.06 -3.60 -8.15
CA GLN A 183 21.79 -4.23 -9.26
C GLN A 183 21.53 -5.73 -9.46
N PRO A 184 21.37 -6.57 -8.41
CA PRO A 184 21.03 -7.98 -8.56
C PRO A 184 19.65 -8.22 -9.19
N PHE A 185 18.71 -7.29 -9.01
CA PHE A 185 17.32 -7.40 -9.46
C PHE A 185 17.10 -6.85 -10.88
N ASN A 186 18.16 -6.43 -11.57
CA ASN A 186 18.04 -5.86 -12.91
C ASN A 186 17.63 -6.93 -13.94
N PRO A 187 16.44 -6.84 -14.57
CA PRO A 187 15.97 -7.84 -15.52
C PRO A 187 16.82 -7.94 -16.79
N ASN A 188 17.60 -6.91 -17.12
CA ASN A 188 18.49 -6.92 -18.29
C ASN A 188 19.82 -7.64 -18.03
N ARG A 189 20.10 -8.04 -16.79
CA ARG A 189 21.38 -8.66 -16.41
C ARG A 189 21.52 -10.10 -16.92
N ASP A 190 20.41 -10.81 -17.07
CA ASP A 190 20.37 -12.21 -17.54
C ASP A 190 20.65 -12.35 -19.05
N GLY A 191 20.53 -11.26 -19.83
CA GLY A 191 20.82 -11.26 -21.26
C GLY A 191 22.31 -11.20 -21.60
N SER A 192 23.15 -10.66 -20.71
CA SER A 192 24.59 -10.48 -20.95
C SER A 192 25.43 -11.73 -20.67
N ASP A 193 24.97 -12.63 -19.80
CA ASP A 193 25.73 -13.86 -19.49
C ASP A 193 25.57 -14.93 -20.58
N GLN A 194 24.48 -14.93 -21.36
CA GLN A 194 24.35 -15.84 -22.51
C GLN A 194 25.34 -15.54 -23.66
N ILE A 195 25.83 -14.31 -23.79
CA ILE A 195 26.80 -13.97 -24.86
C ILE A 195 28.22 -14.45 -24.53
N ARG A 196 28.55 -14.70 -23.25
CA ARG A 196 29.89 -15.16 -22.85
C ARG A 196 30.13 -16.67 -22.97
N PHE A 197 29.08 -17.49 -23.12
CA PHE A 197 29.22 -18.94 -23.26
C PHE A 197 29.22 -19.43 -24.72
N ASN A 198 29.18 -18.52 -25.70
CA ASN A 198 29.14 -18.85 -27.12
C ASN A 198 30.33 -18.30 -27.92
N SER A 199 31.48 -18.07 -27.26
CA SER A 199 32.78 -17.78 -27.89
C SER A 199 33.83 -18.76 -27.41
#